data_AF-A0A3P7KUD4-F1
#
_entry.id   AF-A0A3P7KUD4-F1
#
_cell.length_a   1.000
_cell.length_b   1.000
_cell.length_c   1.000
_cell.angle_alpha   90.00
_cell.angle_beta   90.00
_cell.angle_gamma   90.00
#
_symmetry.space_group_name_H-M   'P 1'
#
loop_
_entity.id
_entity.type
_entity.pdbx_description
1 polymer ?
#
loop_
_entity_poly.entity_id
_entity_poly.type
_entity_poly.pdbx_seq_one_letter_code
_entity_poly.pdbx_strand_id
1 'polypeptide(L)'
;MVHTARFDDAINTINEHLDAYSNAAKLVQDSEQLRLIVQTILALLNHLNGSTMSEKVVGGFCTSQLAEICSSPIAGESSLLQTIATFIRDRAPHATDVTDLVEPLKKAAEGNYFAIWYSQSFMLHLRFHLQPVNQKL
;
A
#
# COMPACT_ATOMS: atom_id res chain seq x y z
N MET A 1 -23.28 17.81 25.87
CA MET A 1 -23.09 16.33 25.89
C MET A 1 -23.11 15.71 24.50
N VAL A 2 -24.07 16.01 23.61
CA VAL A 2 -24.11 15.44 22.22
C VAL A 2 -22.89 15.82 21.36
N HIS A 3 -22.38 17.05 21.50
CA HIS A 3 -21.18 17.49 20.76
C HIS A 3 -19.89 16.82 21.24
N THR A 4 -19.81 16.44 22.51
CA THR A 4 -18.66 15.76 23.10
C THR A 4 -18.57 14.31 22.61
N ALA A 5 -19.69 13.58 22.64
CA ALA A 5 -19.78 12.23 22.09
C ALA A 5 -19.44 12.17 20.59
N ARG A 6 -19.98 13.11 19.79
CA ARG A 6 -19.67 13.20 18.36
C ARG A 6 -18.20 13.51 18.05
N PHE A 7 -17.53 14.26 18.93
CA PHE A 7 -16.11 14.56 18.79
C PHE A 7 -15.25 13.33 19.11
N ASP A 8 -15.58 12.63 20.19
CA ASP A 8 -14.89 11.40 20.59
C ASP A 8 -15.03 10.32 19.50
N ASP A 9 -16.23 10.15 18.94
CA ASP A 9 -16.47 9.22 17.82
C ASP A 9 -15.64 9.58 16.56
N ALA A 10 -15.55 10.88 16.23
CA ALA A 10 -14.76 11.34 15.10
C ALA A 10 -13.24 11.13 15.30
N ILE A 11 -12.74 11.38 16.51
CA ILE A 11 -11.34 11.13 16.89
C ILE A 11 -11.02 9.63 16.81
N ASN A 12 -11.90 8.79 17.35
CA ASN A 12 -11.72 7.33 17.31
C ASN A 12 -11.67 6.82 15.86
N THR A 13 -12.58 7.30 15.01
CA THR A 13 -12.60 6.94 13.58
C THR A 13 -11.31 7.35 12.87
N ILE A 14 -10.78 8.55 13.15
CA ILE A 14 -9.51 9.04 12.58
C ILE A 14 -8.33 8.17 13.04
N ASN A 15 -8.29 7.83 14.33
CA ASN A 15 -7.22 6.99 14.87
C ASN A 15 -7.25 5.58 14.25
N GLU A 16 -8.43 4.98 14.11
CA GLU A 16 -8.58 3.66 13.48
C GLU A 16 -8.05 3.64 12.04
N HIS A 17 -8.32 4.68 11.25
CA HIS A 17 -7.79 4.78 9.90
C HIS A 17 -6.27 5.03 9.88
N LEU A 18 -5.74 5.87 10.77
CA LEU A 18 -4.29 6.10 10.89
C LEU A 18 -3.54 4.82 11.28
N ASP A 19 -4.09 4.05 12.21
CA ASP A 19 -3.54 2.76 12.62
C ASP A 19 -3.60 1.76 11.46
N ALA A 20 -4.69 1.74 10.68
CA ALA A 20 -4.80 0.91 9.49
C ALA A 20 -3.73 1.26 8.44
N TYR A 21 -3.49 2.54 8.15
CA TYR A 21 -2.43 2.97 7.24
C TYR A 21 -1.04 2.62 7.74
N SER A 22 -0.77 2.88 9.02
CA SER A 22 0.52 2.58 9.66
C SER A 22 0.83 1.09 9.61
N ASN A 23 -0.17 0.25 9.92
CA ASN A 23 -0.04 -1.20 9.85
C ASN A 23 0.20 -1.68 8.42
N ALA A 24 -0.58 -1.21 7.45
CA ALA A 24 -0.43 -1.56 6.05
C ALA A 24 0.95 -1.16 5.50
N ALA A 25 1.46 0.02 5.84
CA ALA A 25 2.79 0.47 5.42
C ALA A 25 3.91 -0.41 5.98
N LYS A 26 3.85 -0.76 7.27
CA LYS A 26 4.82 -1.68 7.90
C LYS A 26 4.79 -3.05 7.25
N LEU A 27 3.60 -3.61 7.03
CA LEU A 27 3.41 -4.90 6.38
C LEU A 27 4.01 -4.93 4.97
N VAL A 28 3.82 -3.86 4.18
CA VAL A 28 4.44 -3.73 2.85
C VAL A 28 5.96 -3.61 2.94
N GLN A 29 6.47 -2.83 3.89
CA GLN A 29 7.91 -2.61 4.08
C GLN A 29 8.65 -3.89 4.49
N ASP A 30 8.06 -4.63 5.42
CA ASP A 30 8.71 -5.78 6.07
C ASP A 30 8.45 -7.10 5.33
N SER A 31 7.52 -7.13 4.36
CA SER A 31 7.24 -8.35 3.61
C SER A 31 8.38 -8.71 2.64
N GLU A 32 9.13 -9.74 3.02
CA GLU A 32 10.12 -10.39 2.16
C GLU A 32 9.47 -11.06 0.94
N GLN A 33 8.27 -11.62 1.12
CA GLN A 33 7.50 -12.27 0.07
C GLN A 33 7.10 -11.28 -1.01
N LEU A 34 6.50 -10.13 -0.64
CA LEU A 34 6.14 -9.09 -1.60
C LEU A 34 7.38 -8.59 -2.36
N ARG A 35 8.50 -8.42 -1.66
CA ARG A 35 9.79 -8.05 -2.27
C ARG A 35 10.27 -9.07 -3.29
N LEU A 36 10.19 -10.36 -2.97
CA LEU A 36 10.57 -11.45 -3.86
C LEU A 36 9.67 -11.50 -5.11
N ILE A 37 8.36 -11.28 -4.96
CA ILE A 37 7.42 -11.21 -6.09
C ILE A 37 7.77 -10.03 -7.00
N VAL A 38 7.95 -8.83 -6.44
CA VAL A 38 8.29 -7.62 -7.21
C VAL A 38 9.64 -7.76 -7.91
N GLN A 39 10.64 -8.36 -7.26
CA GLN A 39 11.94 -8.64 -7.89
C GLN A 39 11.83 -9.67 -9.01
N THR A 40 11.00 -10.70 -8.85
CA THR A 40 10.75 -11.72 -9.89
C THR A 40 10.10 -11.08 -11.11
N ILE A 41 9.10 -10.21 -10.91
CA ILE A 41 8.48 -9.42 -11.98
C ILE A 41 9.52 -8.60 -12.72
N LEU A 42 10.36 -7.85 -11.99
CA LEU A 42 11.39 -7.00 -12.58
C LEU A 42 12.42 -7.82 -13.38
N ALA A 43 12.84 -8.97 -12.87
CA ALA A 43 13.77 -9.86 -13.56
C ALA A 43 13.16 -10.40 -14.86
N LEU A 44 11.90 -10.82 -14.84
CA LEU A 44 11.19 -11.30 -16.02
C LEU A 44 10.99 -10.18 -17.05
N LEU A 45 10.62 -8.97 -16.63
CA LEU A 45 10.51 -7.82 -17.53
C LEU A 45 11.83 -7.50 -18.21
N ASN A 46 12.94 -7.47 -17.47
CA ASN A 46 14.27 -7.26 -18.02
C ASN A 46 14.70 -8.38 -18.96
N HIS A 47 14.29 -9.62 -18.69
CA HIS A 47 14.57 -10.75 -19.58
C HIS A 47 13.77 -10.67 -20.89
N LEU A 48 12.48 -10.37 -20.80
CA LEU A 48 11.58 -10.28 -21.96
C LEU A 48 11.88 -9.09 -22.87
N ASN A 49 12.33 -7.98 -22.30
CA ASN A 49 12.73 -6.79 -23.07
C ASN A 49 14.06 -6.96 -23.82
N GLY A 50 14.73 -8.10 -23.72
CA GLY A 50 15.95 -8.40 -24.46
C GLY A 50 17.21 -7.89 -23.76
N SER A 51 18.22 -8.76 -23.63
CA SER A 51 19.56 -8.38 -23.16
C SER A 51 20.43 -7.83 -24.30
N THR A 52 19.88 -7.01 -25.20
CA THR A 52 20.78 -6.35 -26.15
C THR A 52 21.59 -5.34 -25.35
N MET A 53 22.92 -5.36 -25.51
CA MET A 53 23.88 -4.53 -24.77
C MET A 53 23.64 -3.00 -24.87
N SER A 54 22.59 -2.57 -25.60
CA SER A 54 22.13 -1.19 -25.76
C SER A 54 20.85 -0.86 -24.99
N GLU A 55 20.06 -1.87 -24.57
CA GLU A 55 18.83 -1.67 -23.80
C GLU A 55 19.16 -1.58 -22.30
N LYS A 56 18.85 -0.42 -21.71
CA LYS A 56 19.05 -0.17 -20.28
C LYS A 56 18.23 -1.17 -19.47
N VAL A 57 18.92 -2.00 -18.68
CA VAL A 57 18.28 -2.75 -17.58
C VAL A 57 17.51 -1.76 -16.72
N VAL A 58 16.20 -1.97 -16.58
CA VAL A 58 15.35 -1.15 -15.71
C VAL A 58 15.59 -1.58 -14.27
N GLY A 59 15.84 -0.60 -13.40
CA GLY A 59 16.06 -0.80 -11.96
C GLY A 59 14.77 -0.90 -11.13
N GLY A 60 13.61 -0.69 -11.75
CA GLY A 60 12.31 -0.75 -11.09
C GLY A 60 11.17 -0.40 -12.05
N PHE A 61 9.95 -0.56 -11.57
CA PHE A 61 8.71 -0.19 -12.26
C PHE A 61 7.74 0.48 -11.28
N CYS A 62 6.82 1.28 -11.80
CA CYS A 62 5.79 1.92 -10.97
C CYS A 62 4.74 0.87 -10.55
N THR A 63 4.42 0.80 -9.27
CA THR A 63 3.39 -0.13 -8.76
C THR A 63 2.01 0.12 -9.36
N SER A 64 1.73 1.33 -9.85
CA SER A 64 0.51 1.65 -10.60
C SER A 64 0.37 0.87 -11.91
N GLN A 65 1.49 0.42 -12.49
CA GLN A 65 1.52 -0.37 -13.73
C GLN A 65 1.45 -1.87 -13.46
N LEU A 66 1.46 -2.30 -12.19
CA LEU A 66 1.53 -3.71 -11.82
C LEU A 66 0.38 -4.53 -12.43
N ALA A 67 -0.84 -3.98 -12.45
CA ALA A 67 -1.98 -4.65 -13.05
C ALA A 67 -1.79 -4.88 -14.56
N GLU A 68 -1.35 -3.84 -15.29
CA GLU A 68 -1.09 -3.91 -16.73
C GLU A 68 0.05 -4.88 -17.05
N ILE A 69 1.15 -4.80 -16.30
CA ILE A 69 2.32 -5.69 -16.41
C ILE A 69 1.88 -7.16 -16.22
N CYS A 70 1.12 -7.45 -15.17
CA CYS A 70 0.62 -8.79 -14.86
C CYS A 70 -0.35 -9.34 -15.92
N SER A 71 -1.10 -8.46 -16.60
CA SER A 71 -2.00 -8.82 -17.70
C SER A 71 -1.30 -8.98 -19.04
N SER A 72 -0.03 -8.58 -19.17
CA SER A 72 0.70 -8.65 -20.42
C SER A 72 0.87 -10.11 -20.89
N PRO A 73 0.56 -10.43 -22.15
CA PRO A 73 0.76 -11.77 -22.70
C PRO A 73 2.25 -12.04 -22.90
N ILE A 74 2.69 -13.22 -22.50
CA ILE A 74 4.00 -13.77 -22.85
C ILE A 74 3.80 -14.76 -24.01
N ALA A 75 4.83 -14.91 -24.85
CA ALA A 75 4.84 -15.88 -25.94
C ALA A 75 4.30 -17.25 -25.48
N GLY A 76 3.19 -17.70 -26.09
CA GLY A 76 2.53 -18.97 -25.74
C GLY A 76 1.27 -18.84 -24.86
N GLU A 77 0.43 -17.84 -25.09
CA GLU A 77 -0.93 -17.65 -24.51
C GLU A 77 -1.03 -17.41 -23.00
N SER A 78 0.07 -17.55 -22.25
CA SER A 78 0.09 -17.31 -20.81
C SER A 78 0.36 -15.85 -20.48
N SER A 79 -0.32 -15.32 -19.46
CA SER A 79 0.00 -13.99 -18.95
C SER A 79 1.24 -14.03 -18.06
N LEU A 80 1.91 -12.88 -17.91
CA LEU A 80 3.03 -12.74 -16.97
C LEU A 80 2.64 -13.17 -15.56
N LEU A 81 1.42 -12.85 -15.11
CA LEU A 81 0.90 -13.30 -13.83
C LEU A 81 0.86 -14.83 -13.70
N GLN A 82 0.41 -15.54 -14.74
CA GLN A 82 0.34 -17.01 -14.71
C GLN A 82 1.74 -17.65 -14.62
N THR A 83 2.69 -17.09 -15.38
CA THR A 83 4.10 -17.52 -15.34
C THR A 83 4.71 -17.28 -13.97
N ILE A 84 4.49 -16.11 -13.36
CA ILE A 84 4.96 -15.77 -12.02
C ILE A 84 4.31 -16.68 -10.97
N ALA A 85 2.99 -16.89 -11.04
CA ALA A 85 2.28 -17.74 -10.08
C ALA A 85 2.79 -19.19 -10.12
N THR A 86 3.16 -19.68 -11.31
CA THR A 86 3.76 -21.01 -11.48
C THR A 86 5.18 -21.03 -10.92
N PHE A 87 6.00 -20.03 -11.25
CA PHE A 87 7.36 -19.90 -10.74
C PHE A 87 7.41 -19.84 -9.21
N ILE A 88 6.56 -19.01 -8.59
CA ILE A 88 6.47 -18.90 -7.13
C ILE A 88 6.06 -20.24 -6.51
N ARG A 89 5.05 -20.91 -7.08
CA ARG A 89 4.62 -22.23 -6.59
C ARG A 89 5.75 -23.26 -6.63
N ASP A 90 6.52 -23.28 -7.71
CA ASP A 90 7.54 -24.29 -7.95
C ASP A 90 8.87 -24.01 -7.25
N ARG A 91 9.21 -22.73 -7.03
CA ARG A 91 10.54 -22.28 -6.57
C ARG A 91 10.54 -21.54 -5.25
N ALA A 92 9.40 -20.98 -4.84
CA ALA A 92 9.27 -20.21 -3.60
C ALA A 92 7.89 -20.48 -2.94
N PRO A 93 7.57 -21.74 -2.58
CA PRO A 93 6.26 -22.08 -2.02
C PRO A 93 5.96 -21.34 -0.71
N HIS A 94 6.98 -20.83 -0.02
CA HIS A 94 6.84 -20.00 1.19
C HIS A 94 6.37 -18.56 0.90
N ALA A 95 6.33 -18.14 -0.37
CA ALA A 95 5.85 -16.80 -0.75
C ALA A 95 4.32 -16.74 -0.91
N THR A 96 3.59 -17.80 -0.56
CA THR A 96 2.11 -17.83 -0.52
C THR A 96 1.51 -16.95 0.57
N ASP A 97 2.27 -16.62 1.63
CA ASP A 97 1.79 -15.81 2.76
C ASP A 97 1.54 -14.33 2.39
N VAL A 98 1.78 -13.95 1.12
CA VAL A 98 1.42 -12.62 0.59
C VAL A 98 -0.10 -12.38 0.65
N THR A 99 -0.92 -13.44 0.75
CA THR A 99 -2.37 -13.33 0.93
C THR A 99 -2.76 -12.64 2.25
N ASP A 100 -1.91 -12.75 3.27
CA ASP A 100 -2.16 -12.15 4.59
C ASP A 100 -2.02 -10.62 4.55
N LEU A 101 -1.42 -10.08 3.49
CA LEU A 101 -1.33 -8.64 3.24
C LEU A 101 -2.59 -8.07 2.61
N VAL A 102 -3.44 -8.89 1.98
CA VAL A 102 -4.58 -8.43 1.15
C VAL A 102 -5.61 -7.70 1.99
N GLU A 103 -6.05 -8.29 3.10
CA GLU A 103 -7.09 -7.69 3.94
C GLU A 103 -6.62 -6.40 4.64
N PRO A 104 -5.42 -6.33 5.26
CA PRO A 104 -4.89 -5.08 5.79
C PRO A 104 -4.76 -3.97 4.74
N LEU A 105 -4.30 -4.30 3.53
CA LEU A 105 -4.16 -3.32 2.45
C LEU A 105 -5.50 -2.84 1.92
N LYS A 106 -6.48 -3.74 1.79
CA LYS A 106 -7.84 -3.39 1.38
C LYS A 106 -8.49 -2.45 2.39
N LYS A 107 -8.37 -2.74 3.69
CA LYS A 107 -8.86 -1.87 4.76
C LYS A 107 -8.23 -0.48 4.72
N ALA A 108 -6.93 -0.40 4.44
CA ALA A 108 -6.25 0.89 4.26
C ALA A 108 -6.72 1.64 2.99
N ALA A 109 -6.98 0.91 1.89
CA ALA A 109 -7.44 1.49 0.63
C ALA A 109 -8.87 2.07 0.70
N GLU A 110 -9.73 1.53 1.57
CA GLU A 110 -11.08 2.06 1.82
C GLU A 110 -11.06 3.40 2.59
N GLY A 111 -9.98 3.69 3.31
CA GLY A 111 -9.81 4.97 4.00
C GLY A 111 -9.67 6.14 3.03
N ASN A 112 -10.37 7.25 3.30
CA ASN A 112 -10.17 8.49 2.57
C ASN A 112 -9.08 9.33 3.27
N TYR A 113 -7.83 9.14 2.85
CA TYR A 113 -6.66 9.85 3.39
C TYR A 113 -6.86 11.38 3.40
N PHE A 114 -7.45 11.95 2.35
CA PHE A 114 -7.71 13.39 2.26
C PHE A 114 -8.73 13.86 3.30
N ALA A 115 -9.79 13.09 3.54
CA ALA A 115 -10.78 13.42 4.58
C ALA A 115 -10.16 13.38 5.99
N ILE A 116 -9.25 12.44 6.24
CA ILE A 116 -8.53 12.32 7.51
C ILE A 116 -7.58 13.50 7.71
N TRP A 117 -6.79 13.84 6.70
CA TRP A 117 -5.86 14.97 6.74
C TRP A 117 -6.58 16.32 6.96
N TYR A 118 -7.69 16.54 6.25
CA TYR A 118 -8.51 17.74 6.43
C TYR A 118 -9.13 17.81 7.83
N SER A 119 -9.66 16.69 8.34
CA SER A 119 -10.28 16.63 9.66
C SER A 119 -9.27 16.84 10.78
N GLN A 120 -8.05 16.29 10.65
CA GLN A 120 -6.96 16.51 11.60
C GLN A 120 -6.51 17.99 11.61
N SER A 121 -6.35 18.59 10.43
CA SER A 121 -5.98 20.01 10.28
C SER A 121 -7.04 20.94 10.88
N PHE A 122 -8.32 20.65 10.66
CA PHE A 122 -9.45 21.39 11.24
C PHE A 122 -9.52 21.23 12.78
N MET A 123 -9.33 20.02 13.30
CA MET A 123 -9.35 19.78 14.75
C MET A 123 -8.16 20.42 15.48
N LEU A 124 -6.97 20.44 14.86
CA LEU A 124 -5.83 21.19 15.39
C LEU A 124 -6.16 22.68 15.46
N HIS A 125 -6.76 23.24 14.40
CA HIS A 125 -7.17 24.64 14.35
C HIS A 125 -8.23 24.99 15.42
N LEU A 126 -9.23 24.12 15.62
CA LEU A 126 -10.23 24.26 16.71
C LEU A 126 -9.60 24.17 18.10
N ARG A 127 -8.62 23.28 18.30
CA ARG A 127 -7.92 23.12 19.58
C ARG A 127 -7.08 24.36 19.94
N PHE A 128 -6.49 25.04 18.95
CA PHE A 128 -5.81 26.32 19.16
C PHE A 128 -6.77 27.47 19.50
N HIS A 129 -8.00 27.44 19.00
CA HIS A 129 -9.01 28.47 19.31
C HIS A 129 -9.82 28.22 20.59
N LEU A 130 -9.87 26.98 21.10
CA LEU A 130 -10.62 26.59 22.30
C LEU A 130 -9.75 26.49 23.58
N GLN A 131 -8.47 26.87 23.56
CA GLN A 131 -7.73 27.02 24.82
C GLN A 131 -8.36 28.16 25.63
N PRO A 132 -8.85 27.92 26.86
CA PRO A 132 -9.28 29.00 27.71
C PRO A 132 -8.06 29.88 27.99
N VAL A 133 -8.20 31.17 27.69
CA VAL A 133 -7.34 32.22 28.19
C VAL A 133 -7.48 32.20 29.72
N ASN A 134 -6.71 31.34 30.39
CA ASN A 134 -6.40 31.51 31.81
C ASN A 134 -5.41 32.67 31.92
N GLN A 135 -5.91 33.88 31.63
CA GLN A 135 -5.30 35.10 32.12
C GLN A 135 -5.55 35.15 33.62
N LYS A 136 -4.51 34.80 34.36
CA LYS A 136 -4.32 35.21 35.74
C LYS A 136 -4.67 36.70 35.88
N LEU A 137 -5.61 37.01 36.76
CA LEU A 137 -5.73 38.26 37.51
C LEU A 137 -6.29 37.91 38.89
#